data_AF-A0A2D8C9J3-F1
#
_entry.id   AF-A0A2D8C9J3-F1
#
_cell.length_a   1.000
_cell.length_b   1.000
_cell.length_c   1.000
_cell.angle_alpha   90.00
_cell.angle_beta   90.00
_cell.angle_gamma   90.00
#
_symmetry.space_group_name_H-M   'P 1'
#
loop_
_entity.id
_entity.type
_entity.pdbx_description
1 polymer ?
#
loop_
_entity_poly.entity_id
_entity_poly.type
_entity_poly.pdbx_seq_one_letter_code
_entity_poly.pdbx_strand_id
1 'polypeptide(L)'
;MKESSKFFNFPIQLLHGFMNNSKECFANIFDYSVFQMVYSEDAIYDDLDEFMEEWNISIPKSRANRIYSNGKLLYDSFNSFNLPWTGIHKKTYFKIRDETDEFKLICFLAYSAFKSIIQKKQWCKVPNDLILARMAGLSGYKNKGRAAIIPSKIAYWMKSKSQRRKRVFQYLETYNGLVYLPKSRGIIFSLTCSFKELVYYVEEKKVVKEISEKDRMAKKNQTLNEVKAEMRELIRNRNRN
;
A
#
# COMPACT_ATOMS: atom_id res chain seq x y z
N MET A 1 10.79 -26.80 -11.02
CA MET A 1 10.37 -26.33 -9.68
C MET A 1 9.78 -24.93 -9.82
N LYS A 2 8.51 -24.74 -9.46
CA LYS A 2 7.97 -23.39 -9.20
C LYS A 2 8.80 -22.85 -8.03
N GLU A 3 9.66 -21.86 -8.27
CA GLU A 3 10.25 -21.10 -7.17
C GLU A 3 9.10 -20.64 -6.28
N SER A 4 9.05 -21.14 -5.05
CA SER A 4 8.19 -20.54 -4.04
C SER A 4 8.57 -19.07 -3.99
N SER A 5 7.60 -18.19 -4.20
CA SER A 5 7.86 -16.77 -4.33
C SER A 5 8.28 -16.24 -2.96
N LYS A 6 9.57 -16.27 -2.68
CA LYS A 6 10.18 -15.85 -1.41
C LYS A 6 10.19 -14.33 -1.34
N PHE A 7 9.51 -13.77 -0.35
CA PHE A 7 9.36 -12.32 -0.16
C PHE A 7 9.84 -11.90 1.22
N PHE A 8 10.65 -10.84 1.26
CA PHE A 8 10.90 -10.08 2.48
C PHE A 8 9.72 -9.13 2.68
N ASN A 9 8.82 -9.44 3.61
CA ASN A 9 7.67 -8.60 3.95
C ASN A 9 8.01 -7.71 5.13
N PHE A 10 7.61 -6.43 5.06
CA PHE A 10 8.00 -5.45 6.06
C PHE A 10 7.03 -4.26 6.12
N PRO A 11 6.95 -3.54 7.26
CA PRO A 11 6.17 -2.32 7.39
C PRO A 11 6.80 -1.19 6.56
N ILE A 12 5.97 -0.38 5.87
CA ILE A 12 6.45 0.67 4.96
C ILE A 12 7.40 1.67 5.63
N GLN A 13 7.30 1.80 6.96
CA GLN A 13 8.12 2.67 7.80
C GLN A 13 9.61 2.35 7.76
N LEU A 14 10.01 1.13 7.41
CA LEU A 14 11.43 0.81 7.16
C LEU A 14 12.02 1.54 5.94
N LEU A 15 11.18 2.19 5.11
CA LEU A 15 11.63 3.07 4.02
C LEU A 15 11.82 4.53 4.47
N HIS A 16 11.63 4.84 5.75
CA HIS A 16 11.86 6.19 6.25
C HIS A 16 13.35 6.58 6.08
N GLY A 17 13.61 7.72 5.44
CA GLY A 17 14.98 8.15 5.14
C GLY A 17 15.67 7.41 3.98
N PHE A 18 14.95 6.58 3.21
CA PHE A 18 15.52 5.76 2.13
C PHE A 18 16.34 6.54 1.10
N MET A 19 15.90 7.75 0.73
CA MET A 19 16.62 8.58 -0.24
C MET A 19 17.93 9.20 0.30
N ASN A 20 18.16 9.10 1.61
CA ASN A 20 19.39 9.57 2.28
C ASN A 20 20.34 8.40 2.54
N ASN A 21 19.82 7.23 2.94
CA ASN A 21 20.62 6.04 3.20
C ASN A 21 19.85 4.75 2.83
N SER A 22 19.81 4.43 1.53
CA SER A 22 19.11 3.26 1.01
C SER A 22 19.72 1.95 1.52
N LYS A 23 21.05 1.89 1.65
CA LYS A 23 21.78 0.71 2.15
C LYS A 23 21.33 0.32 3.54
N GLU A 24 21.22 1.29 4.45
CA GLU A 24 20.76 1.04 5.82
C GLU A 24 19.29 0.60 5.83
N CYS A 25 18.43 1.21 5.01
CA CYS A 25 17.03 0.80 4.90
C CYS A 25 16.91 -0.65 4.41
N PHE A 26 17.67 -1.06 3.38
CA PHE A 26 17.70 -2.44 2.92
C PHE A 26 18.23 -3.40 3.99
N ALA A 27 19.32 -3.02 4.67
CA ALA A 27 19.87 -3.79 5.76
C ALA A 27 18.84 -4.01 6.89
N ASN A 28 18.03 -3.00 7.18
CA ASN A 28 16.96 -3.07 8.19
C ASN A 28 15.76 -3.90 7.70
N ILE A 29 15.39 -3.80 6.42
CA ILE A 29 14.39 -4.69 5.81
C ILE A 29 14.81 -6.15 5.96
N PHE A 30 16.07 -6.46 5.66
CA PHE A 30 16.59 -7.83 5.77
C PHE A 30 16.59 -8.32 7.21
N ASP A 31 17.16 -7.55 8.14
CA ASP A 31 17.22 -7.94 9.55
C ASP A 31 15.82 -8.14 10.14
N TYR A 32 14.90 -7.20 9.87
CA TYR A 32 13.50 -7.32 10.29
C TYR A 32 12.84 -8.59 9.73
N SER A 33 12.98 -8.82 8.42
CA SER A 33 12.28 -9.92 7.76
C SER A 33 12.82 -11.28 8.21
N VAL A 34 14.15 -11.42 8.33
CA VAL A 34 14.78 -12.66 8.82
C VAL A 34 14.42 -12.87 10.29
N PHE A 35 14.46 -11.82 11.11
CA PHE A 35 14.05 -11.93 12.51
C PHE A 35 12.60 -12.40 12.64
N GLN A 36 11.68 -11.80 11.88
CA GLN A 36 10.29 -12.22 11.88
C GLN A 36 10.15 -13.71 11.50
N MET A 37 10.87 -14.17 10.48
CA MET A 37 10.74 -15.54 9.98
C MET A 37 11.42 -16.61 10.85
N VAL A 38 12.38 -16.24 11.71
CA VAL A 38 13.21 -17.19 12.46
C VAL A 38 13.07 -17.08 13.98
N TYR A 39 12.86 -15.86 14.50
CA TYR A 39 12.96 -15.59 15.95
C TYR A 39 11.70 -15.01 16.58
N SER A 40 10.67 -14.67 15.80
CA SER A 40 9.42 -14.13 16.34
C SER A 40 8.48 -15.25 16.81
N GLU A 41 7.42 -14.89 17.55
CA GLU A 41 6.39 -15.85 17.98
C GLU A 41 5.69 -16.53 16.80
N ASP A 42 5.63 -15.86 15.65
CA ASP A 42 5.07 -16.36 14.38
C ASP A 42 6.18 -16.86 13.42
N ALA A 43 7.32 -17.31 13.94
CA ALA A 43 8.42 -17.82 13.12
C ALA A 43 7.96 -18.97 12.21
N ILE A 44 8.52 -18.99 10.99
CA ILE A 44 8.23 -19.98 9.95
C ILE A 44 9.33 -21.06 9.90
N TYR A 45 10.53 -20.71 10.37
CA TYR A 45 11.70 -21.59 10.43
C TYR A 45 12.12 -21.75 11.89
N ASP A 46 12.60 -22.94 12.24
CA ASP A 46 13.01 -23.28 13.60
C ASP A 46 14.31 -22.55 13.98
N ASP A 47 15.21 -22.36 13.00
CA ASP A 47 16.47 -21.64 13.20
C ASP A 47 17.00 -20.96 11.93
N LEU A 48 18.15 -20.28 12.08
CA LEU A 48 18.78 -19.54 11.01
C LEU A 48 19.40 -20.45 9.93
N ASP A 49 19.83 -21.65 10.30
CA ASP A 49 20.47 -22.60 9.39
C ASP A 49 19.42 -23.19 8.43
N GLU A 50 18.25 -23.59 8.95
CA GLU A 50 17.10 -24.00 8.15
C GLU A 50 16.66 -22.88 7.19
N PHE A 51 16.54 -21.64 7.71
CA PHE A 51 16.22 -20.48 6.86
C PHE A 51 17.24 -20.31 5.72
N MET A 52 18.54 -20.41 6.01
CA MET A 52 19.61 -20.24 5.03
C MET A 52 19.58 -21.32 3.94
N GLU A 53 19.36 -22.58 4.33
CA GLU A 53 19.21 -23.72 3.41
C GLU A 53 18.00 -23.54 2.52
N GLU A 54 16.83 -23.34 3.11
CA GLU A 54 15.59 -23.15 2.38
C GLU A 54 15.70 -21.96 1.45
N TRP A 55 16.08 -20.80 1.96
CA TRP A 55 16.18 -19.60 1.14
C TRP A 55 17.36 -19.63 0.18
N ASN A 56 18.31 -20.56 0.28
CA ASN A 56 19.56 -20.56 -0.47
C ASN A 56 20.24 -19.17 -0.40
N ILE A 57 20.56 -18.76 0.83
CA ILE A 57 21.27 -17.52 1.18
C ILE A 57 22.34 -17.87 2.21
N SER A 58 23.53 -17.29 2.06
CA SER A 58 24.57 -17.36 3.10
C SER A 58 24.55 -16.10 3.96
N ILE A 59 24.45 -16.28 5.28
CA ILE A 59 24.54 -15.21 6.27
C ILE A 59 25.81 -15.45 7.10
N PRO A 60 26.81 -14.56 7.04
CA PRO A 60 27.99 -14.68 7.89
C PRO A 60 27.61 -14.63 9.38
N LYS A 61 28.33 -15.38 10.22
CA LYS A 61 28.13 -15.35 11.68
C LYS A 61 28.19 -13.92 12.25
N SER A 62 29.05 -13.06 11.71
CA SER A 62 29.14 -11.65 12.10
C SER A 62 27.86 -10.86 11.84
N ARG A 63 27.04 -11.28 10.86
CA ARG A 63 25.74 -10.67 10.53
C ARG A 63 24.59 -11.25 11.36
N ALA A 64 24.67 -12.53 11.75
CA ALA A 64 23.64 -13.21 12.54
C ALA A 64 23.30 -12.46 13.84
N ASN A 65 24.31 -11.99 14.57
CA ASN A 65 24.11 -11.20 15.79
C ASN A 65 23.33 -9.91 15.52
N ARG A 66 23.64 -9.21 14.41
CA ARG A 66 22.92 -7.98 14.04
C ARG A 66 21.47 -8.31 13.66
N ILE A 67 21.23 -9.38 12.90
CA ILE A 67 19.87 -9.80 12.55
C ILE A 67 19.04 -10.03 13.80
N TYR A 68 19.59 -10.74 14.79
CA TYR A 68 18.90 -10.94 16.06
C TYR A 68 18.67 -9.62 16.79
N SER A 69 19.72 -8.84 17.06
CA SER A 69 19.61 -7.65 17.90
C SER A 69 18.83 -6.51 17.23
N ASN A 70 19.20 -6.13 16.02
CA ASN A 70 18.57 -5.05 15.25
C ASN A 70 17.18 -5.48 14.74
N GLY A 71 17.05 -6.72 14.27
CA GLY A 71 15.77 -7.25 13.83
C GLY A 71 14.75 -7.27 14.96
N LYS A 72 15.14 -7.69 16.17
CA LYS A 72 14.29 -7.62 17.36
C LYS A 72 13.84 -6.19 17.68
N LEU A 73 14.79 -5.25 17.75
CA LEU A 73 14.49 -3.84 18.02
C LEU A 73 13.50 -3.27 16.99
N LEU A 74 13.68 -3.58 15.71
CA LEU A 74 12.78 -3.15 14.65
C LEU A 74 11.41 -3.82 14.79
N TYR A 75 11.37 -5.14 15.00
CA TYR A 75 10.14 -5.92 15.17
C TYR A 75 9.30 -5.38 16.33
N ASP A 76 9.91 -5.21 17.50
CA ASP A 76 9.28 -4.67 18.69
C ASP A 76 8.77 -3.24 18.46
N SER A 77 9.53 -2.40 17.74
CA SER A 77 9.13 -1.01 17.43
C SER A 77 7.91 -0.90 16.49
N PHE A 78 7.62 -1.96 15.72
CA PHE A 78 6.54 -2.00 14.74
C PHE A 78 5.40 -2.92 15.13
N ASN A 79 5.37 -3.42 16.37
CA ASN A 79 4.30 -4.32 16.88
C ASN A 79 2.96 -3.61 17.14
N SER A 80 2.67 -2.52 16.41
CA SER A 80 1.41 -1.78 16.49
C SER A 80 0.37 -2.36 15.52
N PHE A 81 -0.87 -2.48 15.99
CA PHE A 81 -2.00 -2.86 15.12
C PHE A 81 -2.16 -1.86 13.97
N ASN A 82 -2.29 -2.37 12.74
CA ASN A 82 -2.62 -1.65 11.50
C ASN A 82 -1.49 -0.84 10.81
N LEU A 83 -0.24 -1.29 10.89
CA LEU A 83 0.79 -0.73 10.01
C LEU A 83 0.56 -1.17 8.54
N PRO A 84 0.83 -0.29 7.57
CA PRO A 84 0.86 -0.63 6.14
C PRO A 84 2.04 -1.56 5.80
N TRP A 85 1.75 -2.76 5.34
CA TRP A 85 2.79 -3.72 4.96
C TRP A 85 3.14 -3.64 3.48
N THR A 86 4.36 -3.94 3.11
CA THR A 86 4.76 -4.20 1.73
C THR A 86 5.68 -5.41 1.69
N GLY A 87 6.24 -5.72 0.52
CA GLY A 87 7.29 -6.72 0.46
C GLY A 87 8.01 -6.74 -0.86
N ILE A 88 9.24 -7.24 -0.82
CA ILE A 88 10.15 -7.32 -1.97
C ILE A 88 10.54 -8.78 -2.22
N HIS A 89 10.47 -9.21 -3.47
CA HIS A 89 10.87 -10.56 -3.84
C HIS A 89 12.37 -10.75 -3.59
N LYS A 90 12.79 -11.92 -3.10
CA LYS A 90 14.20 -12.25 -2.79
C LYS A 90 15.15 -11.81 -3.91
N LYS A 91 14.86 -12.24 -5.14
CA LYS A 91 15.70 -11.91 -6.31
C LYS A 91 15.80 -10.40 -6.55
N THR A 92 14.68 -9.69 -6.41
CA THR A 92 14.66 -8.23 -6.60
C THR A 92 15.45 -7.55 -5.51
N TYR A 93 15.31 -7.98 -4.25
CA TYR A 93 16.08 -7.45 -3.11
C TYR A 93 17.58 -7.50 -3.37
N PHE A 94 18.12 -8.69 -3.69
CA PHE A 94 19.56 -8.83 -3.95
C PHE A 94 20.02 -8.09 -5.20
N LYS A 95 19.13 -7.83 -6.17
CA LYS A 95 19.44 -7.03 -7.37
C LYS A 95 19.50 -5.52 -7.08
N ILE A 96 18.68 -5.00 -6.17
CA ILE A 96 18.54 -3.55 -5.97
C ILE A 96 19.18 -3.01 -4.70
N ARG A 97 19.58 -3.87 -3.74
CA ARG A 97 20.09 -3.42 -2.44
C ARG A 97 21.37 -2.57 -2.54
N ASP A 98 22.15 -2.80 -3.59
CA ASP A 98 23.41 -2.10 -3.89
C ASP A 98 23.24 -1.08 -5.03
N GLU A 99 22.01 -0.82 -5.46
CA GLU A 99 21.71 0.11 -6.55
C GLU A 99 21.92 1.56 -6.13
N THR A 100 22.54 2.34 -7.02
CA THR A 100 22.81 3.77 -6.82
C THR A 100 22.04 4.66 -7.79
N ASP A 101 21.45 4.09 -8.85
CA ASP A 101 20.60 4.84 -9.78
C ASP A 101 19.33 5.33 -9.08
N GLU A 102 19.25 6.64 -8.89
CA GLU A 102 18.12 7.32 -8.24
C GLU A 102 16.78 6.98 -8.90
N PHE A 103 16.74 6.81 -10.22
CA PHE A 103 15.50 6.48 -10.93
C PHE A 103 14.97 5.10 -10.51
N LYS A 104 15.83 4.09 -10.46
CA LYS A 104 15.45 2.73 -10.03
C LYS A 104 15.04 2.69 -8.57
N LEU A 105 15.74 3.45 -7.71
CA LEU A 105 15.36 3.61 -6.30
C LEU A 105 13.97 4.25 -6.15
N ILE A 106 13.65 5.27 -6.96
CA ILE A 106 12.32 5.88 -6.99
C ILE A 106 11.26 4.90 -7.49
N CYS A 107 11.54 4.10 -8.53
CA CYS A 107 10.64 3.06 -9.01
C CYS A 107 10.37 2.01 -7.91
N PHE A 108 11.40 1.59 -7.17
CA PHE A 108 11.25 0.70 -6.04
C PHE A 108 10.35 1.28 -4.94
N LEU A 109 10.56 2.56 -4.56
CA LEU A 109 9.70 3.23 -3.58
C LEU A 109 8.25 3.33 -4.06
N ALA A 110 8.04 3.67 -5.32
CA ALA A 110 6.71 3.78 -5.91
C ALA A 110 5.98 2.42 -5.95
N TYR A 111 6.68 1.35 -6.35
CA TYR A 111 6.13 0.00 -6.32
C TYR A 111 5.77 -0.44 -4.90
N SER A 112 6.68 -0.22 -3.95
CA SER A 112 6.47 -0.54 -2.52
C SER A 112 5.27 0.21 -1.96
N ALA A 113 5.11 1.48 -2.34
CA ALA A 113 3.95 2.29 -1.99
C ALA A 113 2.65 1.71 -2.55
N PHE A 114 2.60 1.38 -3.84
CA PHE A 114 1.40 0.78 -4.44
C PHE A 114 1.01 -0.53 -3.77
N LYS A 115 1.98 -1.44 -3.59
CA LYS A 115 1.76 -2.72 -2.90
C LYS A 115 1.22 -2.51 -1.49
N SER A 116 1.74 -1.50 -0.77
CA SER A 116 1.28 -1.19 0.59
C SER A 116 -0.12 -0.60 0.69
N ILE A 117 -0.64 0.00 -0.38
CA ILE A 117 -1.99 0.56 -0.37
C ILE A 117 -3.00 -0.48 -0.85
N ILE A 118 -2.65 -1.26 -1.87
CA ILE A 118 -3.56 -2.23 -2.48
C ILE A 118 -3.73 -3.49 -1.62
N GLN A 119 -2.66 -3.96 -0.96
CA GLN A 119 -2.68 -5.19 -0.15
C GLN A 119 -3.31 -6.36 -0.93
N LYS A 120 -4.32 -7.01 -0.35
CA LYS A 120 -5.08 -8.12 -0.97
C LYS A 120 -6.22 -7.64 -1.88
N LYS A 121 -6.42 -6.34 -2.05
CA LYS A 121 -7.51 -5.80 -2.90
C LYS A 121 -7.16 -6.01 -4.35
N GLN A 122 -8.18 -6.27 -5.17
CA GLN A 122 -8.00 -6.40 -6.60
C GLN A 122 -7.66 -5.05 -7.28
N TRP A 123 -8.23 -3.96 -6.79
CA TRP A 123 -7.95 -2.60 -7.23
C TRP A 123 -8.27 -1.59 -6.13
N CYS A 124 -7.76 -0.36 -6.24
CA CYS A 124 -8.19 0.73 -5.37
C CYS A 124 -8.07 2.11 -6.02
N LYS A 125 -8.87 3.06 -5.51
CA LYS A 125 -8.78 4.49 -5.82
C LYS A 125 -8.06 5.20 -4.68
N VAL A 126 -7.00 5.94 -4.98
CA VAL A 126 -6.14 6.56 -3.96
C VAL A 126 -5.74 7.99 -4.34
N PRO A 127 -5.63 8.91 -3.36
CA PRO A 127 -5.08 10.23 -3.60
C PRO A 127 -3.56 10.16 -3.85
N ASN A 128 -3.03 11.09 -4.64
CA ASN A 128 -1.59 11.17 -4.92
C ASN A 128 -0.76 11.32 -3.63
N ASP A 129 -1.27 12.09 -2.67
CA ASP A 129 -0.56 12.38 -1.42
C ASP A 129 -0.33 11.11 -0.60
N LEU A 130 -1.26 10.15 -0.64
CA LEU A 130 -1.05 8.85 0.03
C LEU A 130 0.09 8.06 -0.62
N ILE A 131 0.20 8.09 -1.95
CA ILE A 131 1.30 7.42 -2.66
C ILE A 131 2.64 8.05 -2.23
N LEU A 132 2.72 9.39 -2.24
CA LEU A 132 3.93 10.11 -1.81
C LEU A 132 4.30 9.81 -0.37
N ALA A 133 3.32 9.80 0.54
CA ALA A 133 3.54 9.46 1.94
C ALA A 133 4.08 8.05 2.11
N ARG A 134 3.53 7.06 1.38
CA ARG A 134 4.03 5.68 1.41
C ARG A 134 5.44 5.55 0.84
N MET A 135 5.76 6.26 -0.25
CA MET A 135 7.11 6.31 -0.80
C MET A 135 8.12 6.88 0.21
N ALA A 136 7.67 7.80 1.08
CA ALA A 136 8.49 8.39 2.14
C ALA A 136 8.56 7.54 3.43
N GLY A 137 8.00 6.33 3.42
CA GLY A 137 7.94 5.45 4.60
C GLY A 137 6.96 5.92 5.68
N LEU A 138 5.86 6.58 5.31
CA LEU A 138 4.87 7.08 6.26
C LEU A 138 3.58 6.26 6.27
N SER A 139 2.90 6.21 7.42
CA SER A 139 1.63 5.51 7.63
C SER A 139 0.42 6.20 6.98
N GLY A 140 0.55 7.47 6.60
CA GLY A 140 -0.47 8.23 5.90
C GLY A 140 0.04 9.62 5.53
N TYR A 141 -0.74 10.36 4.74
CA TYR A 141 -0.39 11.71 4.30
C TYR A 141 -0.81 12.81 5.28
N LYS A 142 -1.47 12.43 6.38
CA LYS A 142 -1.77 13.29 7.52
C LYS A 142 -1.16 12.68 8.78
N ASN A 143 -0.47 13.48 9.57
CA ASN A 143 -0.02 13.10 10.90
C ASN A 143 -0.48 14.18 11.89
N LYS A 144 -1.29 13.80 12.89
CA LYS A 144 -1.87 14.73 13.89
C LYS A 144 -2.47 16.00 13.27
N GLY A 145 -3.22 15.85 12.17
CA GLY A 145 -3.87 16.95 11.46
C GLY A 145 -2.98 17.79 10.52
N ARG A 146 -1.66 17.56 10.51
CA ARG A 146 -0.71 18.26 9.61
C ARG A 146 -0.38 17.41 8.39
N ALA A 147 -0.09 18.08 7.27
CA ALA A 147 0.39 17.43 6.06
C ALA A 147 1.75 16.78 6.32
N ALA A 148 1.94 15.57 5.81
CA ALA A 148 3.21 14.87 5.87
C ALA A 148 4.30 15.65 5.12
N ILE A 149 5.50 15.71 5.70
CA ILE A 149 6.68 16.26 5.02
C ILE A 149 7.21 15.20 4.05
N ILE A 150 7.13 15.50 2.75
CA ILE A 150 7.62 14.61 1.70
C ILE A 150 9.05 15.03 1.33
N PRO A 151 10.03 14.10 1.34
CA PRO A 151 11.39 14.39 0.91
C PRO A 151 11.45 15.03 -0.49
N SER A 152 12.32 16.03 -0.65
CA SER A 152 12.42 16.84 -1.88
C SER A 152 12.67 15.98 -3.13
N LYS A 153 13.50 14.93 -3.03
CA LYS A 153 13.76 13.99 -4.13
C LYS A 153 12.50 13.25 -4.58
N ILE A 154 11.69 12.74 -3.65
CA ILE A 154 10.44 12.06 -3.96
C ILE A 154 9.46 13.05 -4.61
N ALA A 155 9.30 14.23 -4.00
CA ALA A 155 8.43 15.29 -4.53
C ALA A 155 8.87 15.75 -5.93
N TYR A 156 10.18 15.84 -6.16
CA TYR A 156 10.77 16.16 -7.46
C TYR A 156 10.31 15.13 -8.50
N TRP A 157 10.62 13.85 -8.33
CA TRP A 157 10.30 12.79 -9.31
C TRP A 157 8.81 12.60 -9.54
N MET A 158 8.01 12.74 -8.48
CA MET A 158 6.57 12.43 -8.51
C MET A 158 5.69 13.66 -8.70
N LYS A 159 6.27 14.81 -9.08
CA LYS A 159 5.53 16.04 -9.40
C LYS A 159 4.43 15.73 -10.42
N SER A 160 3.21 16.18 -10.10
CA SER A 160 2.01 15.95 -10.92
C SER A 160 2.22 16.38 -12.37
N LYS A 161 1.74 15.57 -13.32
CA LYS A 161 1.84 15.76 -14.78
C LYS A 161 3.27 15.89 -15.34
N SER A 162 4.31 15.67 -14.55
CA SER A 162 5.70 15.72 -15.03
C SER A 162 6.06 14.51 -15.91
N GLN A 163 6.99 14.70 -16.85
CA GLN A 163 7.53 13.59 -17.67
C GLN A 163 8.25 12.56 -16.81
N ARG A 164 8.88 12.99 -15.71
CA ARG A 164 9.55 12.11 -14.75
C ARG A 164 8.57 11.16 -14.07
N ARG A 165 7.43 11.66 -13.61
CA ARG A 165 6.35 10.81 -13.08
C ARG A 165 5.84 9.83 -14.13
N LYS A 166 5.62 10.28 -15.38
CA LYS A 166 5.19 9.37 -16.47
C LYS A 166 6.20 8.24 -16.68
N ARG A 167 7.50 8.56 -16.69
CA ARG A 167 8.57 7.57 -16.83
C ARG A 167 8.58 6.54 -15.69
N VAL A 168 8.34 6.96 -14.44
CA VAL A 168 8.19 6.04 -13.30
C VAL A 168 6.99 5.11 -13.50
N PHE A 169 5.84 5.65 -13.87
CA PHE A 169 4.63 4.85 -14.07
C PHE A 169 4.80 3.86 -15.23
N GLN A 170 5.38 4.29 -16.35
CA GLN A 170 5.70 3.42 -17.49
C GLN A 170 6.62 2.27 -17.10
N TYR A 171 7.65 2.55 -16.29
CA TYR A 171 8.53 1.49 -15.77
C TYR A 171 7.74 0.47 -14.95
N LEU A 172 6.84 0.94 -14.06
CA LEU A 172 6.02 0.05 -13.24
C LEU A 172 4.99 -0.74 -14.05
N GLU A 173 4.45 -0.16 -15.13
CA GLU A 173 3.59 -0.88 -16.08
C GLU A 173 4.37 -2.01 -16.77
N THR A 174 5.56 -1.71 -17.28
CA THR A 174 6.39 -2.69 -18.02
C THR A 174 6.94 -3.80 -17.14
N TYR A 175 7.43 -3.48 -15.94
CA TYR A 175 8.22 -4.42 -15.13
C TYR A 175 7.53 -4.91 -13.85
N ASN A 176 6.46 -4.25 -13.42
CA ASN A 176 5.82 -4.52 -12.13
C ASN A 176 4.32 -4.79 -12.21
N GLY A 177 3.74 -4.83 -13.42
CA GLY A 177 2.33 -5.14 -13.64
C GLY A 177 1.38 -4.05 -13.15
N LEU A 178 1.86 -2.81 -12.97
CA LEU A 178 0.98 -1.69 -12.65
C LEU A 178 0.00 -1.48 -13.81
N VAL A 179 -1.28 -1.35 -13.48
CA VAL A 179 -2.32 -0.89 -14.40
C VAL A 179 -3.05 0.24 -13.72
N TYR A 180 -3.20 1.39 -14.37
CA TYR A 180 -3.80 2.56 -13.72
C TYR A 180 -4.65 3.42 -14.67
N LEU A 181 -5.61 4.12 -14.06
CA LEU A 181 -6.45 5.14 -14.66
C LEU A 181 -6.20 6.47 -13.94
N PRO A 182 -5.66 7.50 -14.61
CA PRO A 182 -5.44 8.80 -13.99
C PRO A 182 -6.77 9.49 -13.66
N LYS A 183 -6.81 10.21 -12.53
CA LYS A 183 -7.95 11.05 -12.12
C LYS A 183 -7.44 12.43 -11.67
N SER A 184 -8.32 13.42 -11.63
CA SER A 184 -7.97 14.79 -11.22
C SER A 184 -7.38 14.87 -9.81
N ARG A 185 -7.86 14.04 -8.88
CA ARG A 185 -7.41 13.97 -7.48
C ARG A 185 -6.95 12.57 -7.08
N GLY A 186 -6.03 11.99 -7.84
CA GLY A 186 -5.42 10.70 -7.54
C GLY A 186 -5.40 9.76 -8.72
N ILE A 187 -5.36 8.46 -8.43
CA ILE A 187 -5.40 7.42 -9.45
C ILE A 187 -6.29 6.26 -9.01
N ILE A 188 -6.79 5.51 -9.98
CA ILE A 188 -7.33 4.16 -9.75
C ILE A 188 -6.28 3.19 -10.28
N PHE A 189 -5.89 2.16 -9.53
CA PHE A 189 -4.87 1.23 -9.99
C PHE A 189 -5.11 -0.21 -9.50
N SER A 190 -4.44 -1.14 -10.18
CA SER A 190 -4.29 -2.55 -9.84
C SER A 190 -2.84 -2.99 -10.09
N LEU A 191 -2.43 -4.08 -9.42
CA LEU A 191 -1.18 -4.81 -9.69
C LEU A 191 -1.44 -6.22 -10.24
N THR A 192 -2.70 -6.63 -10.37
CA THR A 192 -3.11 -8.00 -10.69
C THR A 192 -4.06 -8.07 -11.89
N CYS A 193 -4.83 -7.02 -12.15
CA CYS A 193 -5.78 -6.98 -13.25
C CYS A 193 -5.16 -6.47 -14.54
N SER A 194 -5.70 -6.93 -15.66
CA SER A 194 -5.54 -6.27 -16.96
C SER A 194 -6.25 -4.90 -16.99
N PHE A 195 -5.90 -4.09 -17.99
CA PHE A 195 -6.55 -2.79 -18.23
C PHE A 195 -8.06 -2.91 -18.44
N LYS A 196 -8.51 -3.89 -19.23
CA LYS A 196 -9.93 -4.11 -19.51
C LYS A 196 -10.70 -4.46 -18.24
N GLU A 197 -10.16 -5.34 -17.42
CA GLU A 197 -10.75 -5.71 -16.12
C GLU A 197 -10.82 -4.50 -15.18
N LEU A 198 -9.75 -3.70 -15.10
CA LEU A 198 -9.76 -2.51 -14.26
C LEU A 198 -10.85 -1.51 -14.68
N VAL A 199 -11.02 -1.28 -15.99
CA VAL A 199 -12.11 -0.43 -16.50
C VAL A 199 -13.46 -1.03 -16.17
N TYR A 200 -13.66 -2.33 -16.40
CA TYR A 200 -14.90 -3.03 -16.07
C TYR A 200 -15.29 -2.85 -14.60
N TYR A 201 -14.40 -3.18 -13.66
CA TYR A 201 -14.69 -3.05 -12.22
C TYR A 201 -14.99 -1.60 -11.79
N VAL A 202 -14.35 -0.62 -12.44
CA VAL A 202 -14.59 0.79 -12.15
C VAL A 202 -15.97 1.22 -12.65
N GLU A 203 -16.38 0.82 -13.84
CA GLU A 203 -17.69 1.14 -14.40
C GLU A 203 -18.82 0.38 -13.69
N GLU A 204 -18.64 -0.91 -13.43
CA GLU A 204 -19.58 -1.74 -12.65
C GLU A 204 -19.88 -1.10 -11.30
N LYS A 205 -18.85 -0.66 -10.57
CA LYS A 205 -19.03 0.02 -9.28
C LYS A 205 -19.78 1.35 -9.39
N LYS A 206 -19.67 2.07 -10.52
CA LYS A 206 -20.49 3.28 -10.74
C LYS A 206 -21.95 2.92 -10.95
N VAL A 207 -22.24 1.94 -11.79
CA VAL A 207 -23.61 1.48 -12.06
C VAL A 207 -24.28 1.00 -10.77
N VAL A 208 -23.62 0.15 -9.99
CA VAL A 208 -24.13 -0.32 -8.69
C VAL A 208 -24.42 0.85 -7.75
N LYS A 209 -23.54 1.85 -7.72
CA LYS A 209 -23.73 3.04 -6.89
C LYS A 209 -24.94 3.87 -7.35
N GLU A 210 -25.12 4.06 -8.65
CA GLU A 210 -26.26 4.80 -9.21
C GLU A 210 -27.59 4.11 -8.91
N ILE A 211 -27.65 2.77 -9.04
CA ILE A 211 -28.83 1.97 -8.67
C ILE A 211 -29.12 2.12 -7.17
N SER A 212 -28.11 1.94 -6.32
CA SER A 212 -28.26 2.09 -4.86
C SER A 212 -28.73 3.48 -4.44
N GLU A 213 -28.25 4.54 -5.11
CA GLU A 213 -28.69 5.92 -4.86
C GLU A 213 -30.15 6.15 -5.28
N LYS A 214 -30.58 5.59 -6.42
CA LYS A 214 -31.98 5.63 -6.86
C LYS A 214 -32.90 4.92 -5.87
N ASP A 215 -32.53 3.72 -5.42
CA ASP A 215 -33.31 2.96 -4.43
C ASP A 215 -33.44 3.70 -3.11
N ARG A 216 -32.34 4.34 -2.66
CA ARG A 216 -32.34 5.15 -1.43
C ARG A 216 -33.25 6.37 -1.56
N MET A 217 -33.26 7.02 -2.72
CA MET A 217 -34.14 8.16 -3.00
C MET A 217 -35.61 7.73 -3.07
N ALA A 218 -35.91 6.58 -3.68
CA ALA A 218 -37.26 6.02 -3.74
C ALA A 218 -37.80 5.72 -2.34
N LYS A 219 -37.01 5.04 -1.49
CA LYS A 219 -37.36 4.78 -0.08
C LYS A 219 -37.60 6.06 0.71
N LYS A 220 -36.71 7.05 0.58
CA LYS A 220 -36.87 8.35 1.25
C LYS A 220 -38.16 9.06 0.83
N ASN A 221 -38.50 9.02 -0.45
CA ASN A 221 -39.73 9.63 -0.96
C ASN A 221 -40.99 8.89 -0.48
N GLN A 222 -40.93 7.57 -0.40
CA GLN A 222 -42.02 6.76 0.16
C GLN A 222 -42.28 7.12 1.63
N THR A 223 -41.26 7.09 2.48
CA THR A 223 -41.38 7.49 3.90
C THR A 223 -41.89 8.93 4.04
N LEU A 224 -41.42 9.86 3.19
CA LEU A 224 -41.90 11.25 3.23
C LEU A 224 -43.40 11.35 2.88
N ASN A 225 -43.89 10.53 1.96
CA ASN A 225 -45.30 10.52 1.57
C ASN A 225 -46.18 9.91 2.66
N GLU A 226 -45.72 8.85 3.34
CA GLU A 226 -46.39 8.24 4.50
C GLU A 226 -46.54 9.27 5.63
N VAL A 227 -45.44 9.94 6.01
CA VAL A 227 -45.46 11.00 7.04
C VAL A 227 -46.41 12.16 6.67
N LYS A 228 -46.43 12.56 5.39
CA LYS A 228 -47.36 13.60 4.91
C LYS A 228 -48.81 13.15 4.97
N ALA A 229 -49.10 11.88 4.73
CA ALA A 229 -50.45 11.32 4.83
C ALA A 229 -50.92 11.31 6.29
N GLU A 230 -50.09 10.83 7.22
CA GLU A 230 -50.36 10.84 8.65
C GLU A 230 -50.59 12.27 9.19
N MET A 231 -49.75 13.23 8.79
CA MET A 231 -49.95 14.64 9.15
C MET A 231 -51.28 15.19 8.64
N ARG A 232 -51.69 14.85 7.42
CA ARG A 232 -52.98 15.30 6.85
C ARG A 232 -54.17 14.70 7.60
N GLU A 233 -54.08 13.44 8.02
CA GLU A 233 -55.11 12.82 8.85
C GLU A 233 -55.20 13.48 10.24
N LEU A 234 -54.06 13.71 10.89
CA LEU A 234 -54.01 14.41 12.18
C LEU A 234 -54.64 15.80 12.11
N ILE A 235 -54.35 16.56 11.05
CA ILE A 235 -54.95 17.89 10.83
C ILE A 235 -56.46 17.78 10.60
N ARG A 236 -56.92 16.81 9.80
CA ARG A 236 -58.36 16.59 9.59
C ARG A 236 -59.10 16.22 10.88
N ASN A 237 -58.50 15.36 11.70
CA ASN A 237 -59.10 14.94 12.97
C ASN A 237 -59.12 16.10 13.99
N ARG A 238 -58.11 16.98 13.97
CA ARG A 238 -58.11 18.20 14.79
C ARG A 238 -59.19 19.21 14.40
N ASN A 239 -59.53 19.31 13.13
CA ASN A 239 -60.56 20.24 12.65
C ASN A 239 -61.99 19.69 12.79
N ARG A 240 -62.16 18.44 13.26
CA ARG A 240 -63.46 17.79 13.50
C ARG A 240 -63.87 17.78 14.99
N ASN A 241 -62.96 18.17 15.88
CA ASN A 241 -63.20 18.39 17.31
C ASN A 241 -63.20 19.88 17.61
#